data_AF-A0A945M4P3-F1
#
_entry.id   AF-A0A945M4P3-F1
#
_cell.length_a   1.000
_cell.length_b   1.000
_cell.length_c   1.000
_cell.angle_alpha   90.00
_cell.angle_beta   90.00
_cell.angle_gamma   90.00
#
_symmetry.space_group_name_H-M   'P 1'
#
loop_
_entity.id
_entity.type
_entity.pdbx_description
1 polymer ?
#
loop_
_entity_poly.entity_id
_entity_poly.type
_entity_poly.pdbx_seq_one_letter_code
_entity_poly.pdbx_strand_id
1 'polypeptide(L)'
;TSADAITAAARQVADTLSVAAIVTYTTSGSTTLRAARERPEVPILCLTPDERTARRLALAWGVHCVHTQDVGSIDEMVAHSTALTASEGYGEPGQRVVITAGMPFGTPGATNLLRIAWIDG
;
A
#
# COMPACT_ATOMS: atom_id res chain seq x y z
N THR A 1 -6.78 -8.28 14.75
CA THR A 1 -5.37 -8.07 15.14
C THR A 1 -4.98 -6.61 14.94
N SER A 2 -3.86 -6.12 15.47
CA SER A 2 -3.41 -4.74 15.22
C SER A 2 -3.32 -4.41 13.73
N ALA A 3 -2.85 -5.37 12.92
CA ALA A 3 -2.79 -5.23 11.49
C ALA A 3 -4.17 -5.12 10.81
N ASP A 4 -5.17 -5.88 11.28
CA ASP A 4 -6.55 -5.73 10.77
C ASP A 4 -7.10 -4.33 11.09
N ALA A 5 -6.81 -3.79 12.29
CA ALA A 5 -7.25 -2.45 12.67
C ALA A 5 -6.60 -1.37 11.81
N ILE A 6 -5.30 -1.47 11.52
CA ILE A 6 -4.60 -0.55 10.62
C ILE A 6 -5.18 -0.60 9.20
N THR A 7 -5.45 -1.80 8.69
CA THR A 7 -6.03 -1.96 7.36
C THR A 7 -7.47 -1.42 7.28
N ALA A 8 -8.31 -1.68 8.29
CA ALA A 8 -9.66 -1.12 8.36
C ALA A 8 -9.62 0.42 8.42
N ALA A 9 -8.70 0.98 9.21
CA ALA A 9 -8.47 2.42 9.25
C ALA A 9 -8.02 2.96 7.89
N ALA A 10 -7.17 2.24 7.15
CA ALA A 10 -6.74 2.66 5.81
C ALA A 10 -7.91 2.75 4.83
N ARG A 11 -8.83 1.77 4.84
CA ARG A 11 -10.07 1.83 4.06
C ARG A 11 -10.93 3.03 4.47
N GLN A 12 -11.13 3.24 5.77
CA GLN A 12 -11.93 4.36 6.27
C GLN A 12 -11.33 5.72 5.86
N VAL A 13 -10.01 5.86 5.93
CA VAL A 13 -9.30 7.07 5.49
C VAL A 13 -9.46 7.27 3.99
N ALA A 14 -9.37 6.22 3.19
CA ALA A 14 -9.55 6.30 1.74
C ALA A 14 -10.98 6.69 1.32
N ASP A 15 -12.00 6.27 2.08
CA ASP A 15 -13.37 6.71 1.85
C ASP A 15 -13.59 8.17 2.27
N THR A 16 -12.94 8.59 3.37
CA THR A 16 -13.11 9.94 3.93
C THR A 16 -12.33 10.99 3.14
N LEU A 17 -11.13 10.65 2.73
CA LEU A 17 -10.25 11.49 1.93
C LEU A 17 -10.28 10.92 0.54
N SER A 18 -10.78 11.65 -0.46
CA SER A 18 -10.65 11.25 -1.86
C SER A 18 -9.17 11.06 -2.21
N VAL A 19 -8.70 9.82 -2.10
CA VAL A 19 -7.33 9.37 -2.36
C VAL A 19 -7.31 8.62 -3.68
N ALA A 20 -6.16 8.62 -4.34
CA ALA A 20 -5.98 7.94 -5.62
C ALA A 20 -5.88 6.42 -5.41
N ALA A 21 -5.15 5.99 -4.37
CA ALA A 21 -4.90 4.58 -4.09
C ALA A 21 -4.58 4.32 -2.61
N ILE A 22 -4.76 3.06 -2.19
CA ILE A 22 -4.16 2.52 -0.97
C ILE A 22 -2.87 1.78 -1.35
N VAL A 23 -1.74 2.22 -0.84
CA VAL A 23 -0.44 1.59 -1.04
C VAL A 23 -0.13 0.66 0.14
N THR A 24 0.31 -0.56 -0.14
CA THR A 24 0.64 -1.58 0.86
C THR A 24 2.06 -2.07 0.62
N TYR A 25 2.93 -1.97 1.64
CA TYR A 25 4.21 -2.69 1.64
C TYR A 25 4.03 -4.06 2.28
N THR A 26 4.51 -5.10 1.61
CA THR A 26 4.40 -6.46 2.14
C THR A 26 5.47 -7.40 1.57
N THR A 27 6.00 -8.28 2.43
CA THR A 27 6.88 -9.38 1.99
C THR A 27 6.09 -10.66 1.75
N SER A 28 5.17 -11.01 2.66
CA SER A 28 4.39 -12.26 2.60
C SER A 28 3.00 -12.12 1.97
N GLY A 29 2.55 -10.89 1.74
CA GLY A 29 1.22 -10.58 1.20
C GLY A 29 0.11 -10.40 2.22
N SER A 30 0.36 -10.65 3.51
CA SER A 30 -0.70 -10.60 4.53
C SER A 30 -1.34 -9.22 4.67
N THR A 31 -0.56 -8.14 4.53
CA THR A 31 -1.06 -6.76 4.60
C THR A 31 -2.03 -6.48 3.45
N THR A 32 -1.60 -6.77 2.22
CA THR A 32 -2.38 -6.55 1.00
C THR A 32 -3.64 -7.41 0.97
N LEU A 33 -3.57 -8.67 1.41
CA LEU A 33 -4.76 -9.54 1.48
C LEU A 33 -5.78 -9.03 2.48
N ARG A 34 -5.35 -8.47 3.63
CA ARG A 34 -6.26 -7.80 4.55
C ARG A 34 -6.90 -6.60 3.87
N ALA A 35 -6.13 -5.77 3.15
CA ALA A 35 -6.67 -4.59 2.47
C ALA A 35 -7.70 -4.97 1.40
N ALA A 36 -7.39 -5.99 0.59
CA ALA A 36 -8.28 -6.52 -0.43
C ALA A 36 -9.59 -7.07 0.15
N ARG A 37 -9.53 -7.67 1.36
CA ARG A 37 -10.73 -8.18 2.07
C ARG A 37 -11.71 -7.05 2.43
N GLU A 38 -11.21 -5.86 2.72
CA GLU A 38 -12.06 -4.68 3.01
C GLU A 38 -12.74 -4.12 1.76
N ARG A 39 -12.39 -4.62 0.56
CA ARG A 39 -12.96 -4.23 -0.75
C ARG A 39 -13.10 -2.71 -0.93
N PRO A 40 -12.00 -1.94 -0.77
CA PRO A 40 -12.04 -0.50 -1.01
C PRO A 40 -12.47 -0.19 -2.45
N GLU A 41 -13.10 0.97 -2.67
CA GLU A 41 -13.47 1.45 -4.00
C GLU A 41 -12.27 1.93 -4.80
N VAL A 42 -11.21 2.37 -4.11
CA VAL A 42 -9.93 2.77 -4.69
C VAL A 42 -9.02 1.56 -4.92
N PRO A 43 -8.14 1.59 -5.93
CA PRO A 43 -7.17 0.54 -6.18
C PRO A 43 -6.19 0.36 -5.02
N ILE A 44 -5.72 -0.88 -4.84
CA ILE A 44 -4.67 -1.24 -3.89
C ILE A 44 -3.38 -1.45 -4.64
N LEU A 45 -2.39 -0.59 -4.43
CA LEU A 45 -1.04 -0.75 -4.95
C LEU A 45 -0.21 -1.61 -3.98
N CYS A 46 0.11 -2.84 -4.38
CA CYS A 46 0.92 -3.77 -3.59
C CYS A 46 2.39 -3.68 -3.98
N LEU A 47 3.20 -3.11 -3.08
CA LEU A 47 4.64 -2.99 -3.23
C LEU A 47 5.32 -4.15 -2.48
N THR A 48 6.07 -4.97 -3.21
CA THR A 48 6.72 -6.16 -2.64
C THR A 48 8.05 -6.49 -3.32
N PRO A 49 9.08 -6.90 -2.56
CA PRO A 49 10.33 -7.39 -3.13
C PRO A 49 10.28 -8.86 -3.59
N ASP A 50 9.22 -9.59 -3.25
CA ASP A 50 9.06 -11.00 -3.62
C ASP A 50 8.12 -11.14 -4.83
N GLU A 51 8.70 -11.48 -5.98
CA GLU A 51 7.98 -11.70 -7.23
C GLU A 51 6.93 -12.81 -7.11
N ARG A 52 7.18 -13.87 -6.32
CA ARG A 52 6.20 -14.94 -6.09
C ARG A 52 4.98 -14.40 -5.35
N THR A 53 5.21 -13.51 -4.39
CA THR A 53 4.14 -12.83 -3.66
C THR A 53 3.36 -11.89 -4.58
N ALA A 54 4.03 -11.08 -5.40
CA ALA A 54 3.38 -10.23 -6.40
C ALA A 54 2.46 -11.03 -7.35
N ARG A 55 2.98 -12.10 -7.96
CA ARG A 55 2.21 -12.96 -8.88
C ARG A 55 0.97 -13.58 -8.23
N ARG A 56 1.08 -14.00 -6.96
CA ARG A 56 -0.06 -14.56 -6.22
C ARG A 56 -1.12 -13.50 -5.90
N LEU A 57 -0.68 -12.30 -5.53
CA LEU A 57 -1.57 -11.21 -5.11
C LEU A 57 -2.25 -10.49 -6.28
N ALA A 58 -1.72 -10.60 -7.49
CA ALA A 58 -2.36 -10.06 -8.69
C ALA A 58 -3.77 -10.64 -8.96
N LEU A 59 -4.12 -11.76 -8.32
CA LEU A 59 -5.45 -12.36 -8.39
C LEU A 59 -6.40 -11.87 -7.26
N ALA A 60 -5.90 -11.06 -6.33
CA ALA A 60 -6.68 -10.55 -5.21
C ALA A 60 -7.50 -9.31 -5.61
N TRP A 61 -8.62 -9.10 -4.91
CA TRP A 61 -9.58 -8.05 -5.23
C TRP A 61 -8.95 -6.65 -5.21
N GLY A 62 -9.05 -5.94 -6.35
CA GLY A 62 -8.63 -4.54 -6.48
C GLY A 62 -7.12 -4.32 -6.37
N VAL A 63 -6.31 -5.37 -6.43
CA VAL A 63 -4.85 -5.28 -6.23
C VAL A 63 -4.13 -5.12 -7.57
N HIS A 64 -3.30 -4.07 -7.67
CA HIS A 64 -2.22 -3.95 -8.65
C HIS A 64 -0.89 -4.19 -7.96
N CYS A 65 -0.12 -5.18 -8.43
CA CYS A 65 1.16 -5.53 -7.81
C CYS A 65 2.33 -4.91 -8.56
N VAL A 66 3.24 -4.28 -7.82
CA VAL A 66 4.50 -3.77 -8.32
C VAL A 66 5.63 -4.46 -7.59
N HIS A 67 6.47 -5.16 -8.35
CA HIS A 67 7.70 -5.73 -7.82
C HIS A 67 8.73 -4.62 -7.66
N THR A 68 9.15 -4.36 -6.43
CA THR A 68 10.06 -3.26 -6.10
C THR A 68 10.95 -3.64 -4.91
N GLN A 69 12.09 -2.97 -4.79
CA GLN A 69 13.01 -3.20 -3.68
C GLN A 69 12.36 -2.77 -2.35
N ASP A 70 12.82 -3.37 -1.25
CA ASP A 70 12.36 -3.00 0.08
C ASP A 70 12.87 -1.59 0.44
N VAL A 71 12.13 -0.89 1.29
CA VAL A 71 12.45 0.48 1.73
C VAL A 71 13.10 0.46 3.12
N GLY A 72 14.07 1.34 3.35
CA GLY A 72 14.82 1.38 4.62
C GLY A 72 14.31 2.43 5.60
N SER A 73 13.56 3.43 5.12
CA SER A 73 13.07 4.55 5.93
C SER A 73 11.63 4.94 5.57
N ILE A 74 10.96 5.67 6.47
CA ILE A 74 9.61 6.21 6.23
C ILE A 74 9.65 7.23 5.08
N ASP A 75 10.71 8.02 4.96
CA ASP A 75 10.83 9.03 3.90
C ASP A 75 10.99 8.37 2.53
N GLU A 76 11.84 7.34 2.42
CA GLU A 76 11.95 6.51 1.21
C GLU A 76 10.62 5.83 0.87
N MET A 77 9.94 5.27 1.88
CA MET A 77 8.63 4.64 1.72
C MET A 77 7.62 5.62 1.11
N VAL A 78 7.56 6.87 1.60
CA VAL A 78 6.67 7.91 1.06
C VAL A 78 7.05 8.25 -0.37
N ALA A 79 8.32 8.59 -0.62
CA ALA A 79 8.81 8.98 -1.95
C ALA A 79 8.59 7.88 -3.01
N HIS A 80 8.89 6.63 -2.67
CA HIS A 80 8.66 5.49 -3.57
C HIS A 80 7.17 5.25 -3.80
N SER A 81 6.34 5.34 -2.77
CA SER A 81 4.89 5.09 -2.90
C SER A 81 4.24 6.10 -3.83
N THR A 82 4.56 7.38 -3.68
CA THR A 82 3.96 8.45 -4.49
C THR A 82 4.45 8.39 -5.93
N ALA A 83 5.76 8.20 -6.13
CA ALA A 83 6.35 8.04 -7.46
C ALA A 83 5.76 6.84 -8.21
N LEU A 84 5.68 5.67 -7.56
CA LEU A 84 5.12 4.47 -8.19
C LEU A 84 3.61 4.59 -8.44
N THR A 85 2.87 5.21 -7.55
CA THR A 85 1.43 5.44 -7.79
C THR A 85 1.22 6.28 -9.05
N ALA A 86 2.05 7.31 -9.25
CA ALA A 86 1.99 8.15 -10.43
C ALA A 86 2.45 7.41 -11.70
N SER A 87 3.61 6.74 -11.65
CA SER A 87 4.18 6.06 -12.82
C SER A 87 3.34 4.89 -13.32
N GLU A 88 2.63 4.21 -12.42
CA GLU A 88 1.72 3.10 -12.74
C GLU A 88 0.33 3.60 -13.18
N GLY A 89 0.10 4.92 -13.23
CA GLY A 89 -1.14 5.52 -13.71
C GLY A 89 -2.31 5.46 -12.72
N TYR A 90 -2.02 5.26 -11.43
CA TYR A 90 -3.04 5.18 -10.36
C TYR A 90 -3.20 6.48 -9.58
N GLY A 91 -2.48 7.54 -9.92
CA GLY A 91 -2.68 8.86 -9.34
C GLY A 91 -1.96 9.96 -10.10
N GLU A 92 -2.40 11.18 -9.84
CA GLU A 92 -1.90 12.41 -10.45
C GLU A 92 -1.31 13.36 -9.40
N PRO A 93 -0.38 14.26 -9.78
CA PRO A 93 0.11 15.31 -8.89
C PRO A 93 -1.02 16.07 -8.20
N GLY A 94 -0.87 16.30 -6.89
CA GLY A 94 -1.90 16.95 -6.07
C GLY A 94 -3.00 16.00 -5.57
N GLN A 95 -2.97 14.71 -5.90
CA GLN A 95 -3.81 13.71 -5.23
C GLN A 95 -3.11 13.13 -3.99
N ARG A 96 -3.88 12.43 -3.16
CA ARG A 96 -3.39 11.80 -1.92
C ARG A 96 -3.33 10.29 -2.07
N VAL A 97 -2.46 9.65 -1.30
CA VAL A 97 -2.41 8.19 -1.14
C VAL A 97 -2.43 7.83 0.34
N VAL A 98 -2.95 6.65 0.67
CA VAL A 98 -2.84 6.06 2.01
C VAL A 98 -1.85 4.91 1.96
N ILE A 99 -0.76 5.02 2.70
CA ILE A 99 0.32 4.03 2.74
C ILE A 99 0.21 3.22 4.02
N THR A 100 0.30 1.90 3.91
CA THR A 100 0.38 0.99 5.05
C THR A 100 1.62 0.12 4.98
N ALA A 101 2.29 -0.05 6.12
CA ALA A 101 3.53 -0.80 6.22
C ALA A 101 3.69 -1.45 7.60
N GLY A 102 4.71 -2.29 7.74
CA GLY A 102 5.13 -2.85 9.02
C GLY A 102 6.55 -2.42 9.37
N MET A 103 6.72 -1.95 10.60
CA MET A 103 8.01 -1.54 11.17
C MET A 103 8.45 -2.51 12.28
N PRO A 104 9.73 -2.90 12.33
CA PRO A 104 10.78 -2.58 11.37
C PRO A 104 10.53 -3.21 9.99
N PHE A 105 11.00 -2.55 8.93
CA PHE A 105 10.84 -3.00 7.55
C PHE A 105 11.40 -4.43 7.35
N GLY A 106 10.88 -5.14 6.35
CA GLY A 106 11.26 -6.53 6.08
C GLY A 106 10.75 -7.57 7.10
N THR A 107 10.02 -7.16 8.14
CA THR A 107 9.45 -8.10 9.13
C THR A 107 8.03 -8.54 8.73
N PRO A 108 7.84 -9.82 8.31
CA PRO A 108 6.53 -10.26 7.84
C PRO A 108 5.46 -10.23 8.95
N GLY A 109 4.24 -9.83 8.58
CA GLY A 109 3.07 -9.89 9.47
C GLY A 109 2.92 -8.75 10.47
N ALA A 110 3.89 -7.84 10.56
CA ALA A 110 3.94 -6.76 11.55
C ALA A 110 3.37 -5.42 11.05
N THR A 111 2.20 -5.40 10.40
CA THR A 111 1.56 -4.14 9.93
C THR A 111 1.18 -3.24 11.11
N ASN A 112 1.83 -2.10 11.26
CA ASN A 112 1.66 -1.18 12.39
C ASN A 112 1.76 0.31 12.02
N LEU A 113 1.91 0.64 10.73
CA LEU A 113 2.03 2.00 10.24
C LEU A 113 0.93 2.32 9.22
N LEU A 114 0.32 3.50 9.37
CA LEU A 114 -0.56 4.13 8.40
C LEU A 114 -0.08 5.57 8.18
N ARG A 115 0.11 5.98 6.93
CA ARG A 115 0.54 7.32 6.57
C ARG A 115 -0.27 7.85 5.39
N ILE A 116 -0.65 9.12 5.44
CA ILE A 116 -1.21 9.84 4.29
C ILE A 116 -0.08 10.67 3.67
N ALA A 117 0.02 10.65 2.35
CA ALA A 117 0.99 11.42 1.58
C ALA A 117 0.34 12.05 0.35
N TRP A 118 0.96 13.11 -0.16
CA TRP A 118 0.58 13.75 -1.43
C TRP A 118 1.47 13.24 -2.54
N ILE A 119 0.88 13.06 -3.73
CA ILE A 119 1.65 12.81 -4.94
C ILE A 119 2.24 14.15 -5.38
N ASP A 120 3.56 14.26 -5.29
CA ASP A 120 4.31 15.41 -5.76
C ASP A 120 4.31 15.44 -7.31
N GLY A 121 4.39 16.64 -7.88
CA GLY A 121 4.45 16.87 -9.33
C GLY A 121 5.84 17.16 -9.85
#